data_AF-A0A7Z0BVW8-F1
#
_entry.id   AF-A0A7Z0BVW8-F1
#
_cell.length_a   1.000
_cell.length_b   1.000
_cell.length_c   1.000
_cell.angle_alpha   90.00
_cell.angle_beta   90.00
_cell.angle_gamma   90.00
#
_symmetry.space_group_name_H-M   'P 1'
#
loop_
_entity.id
_entity.type
_entity.pdbx_description
1 polymer ?
#
loop_
_entity_poly.entity_id
_entity_poly.type
_entity_poly.pdbx_seq_one_letter_code
_entity_poly.pdbx_strand_id
1 'polypeptide(L)'
;MRIDRYLELKQFIGEVAKMRILHHRPTPDTMEYLERERILIPRLRLRYPDEIERRWFNDERYGWEPVGTREPDGERWHAACALEEARQNANLRRQRADPLDHPHPLDHPNREWRQFVQYPKRRKFVTWNHFKVRVGEQNGDVRFKADTVVTYYSSWQLLLFLECHRMGVHFTGNTDGWNWIEAEVPEHWRASTSFEPIRALRKFAEFERQLDAVGNRGVQAALSR
;
A
#
# COMPACT_ATOMS: atom_id res chain seq x y z
N MET A 1 -1.29 -10.01 15.51
CA MET A 1 -1.57 -9.71 14.08
C MET A 1 -2.76 -8.77 14.04
N ARG A 2 -2.59 -7.58 13.46
CA ARG A 2 -3.70 -6.63 13.27
C ARG A 2 -4.52 -7.02 12.04
N ILE A 3 -5.82 -7.18 12.22
CA ILE A 3 -6.77 -7.41 11.13
C ILE A 3 -7.36 -6.05 10.74
N ASP A 4 -7.15 -5.62 9.51
CA ASP A 4 -7.62 -4.34 9.00
C ASP A 4 -7.79 -4.41 7.47
N ARG A 5 -8.83 -3.73 6.98
CA ARG A 5 -9.15 -3.64 5.54
C ARG A 5 -8.16 -2.77 4.79
N TYR A 6 -7.57 -1.78 5.48
CA TYR A 6 -6.65 -0.80 4.90
C TYR A 6 -5.42 -0.67 5.82
N LEU A 7 -4.48 -1.59 5.68
CA LEU A 7 -3.16 -1.47 6.29
C LEU A 7 -2.27 -0.63 5.39
N GLU A 8 -1.81 0.52 5.91
CA GLU A 8 -0.79 1.30 5.20
C GLU A 8 0.52 0.51 5.10
N LEU A 9 1.32 0.75 4.06
CA LEU A 9 2.58 0.06 3.82
C LEU A 9 3.44 -0.13 5.08
N LYS A 10 3.67 0.94 5.86
CA LYS A 10 4.46 0.88 7.09
C LYS A 10 3.86 -0.07 8.13
N GLN A 11 2.53 -0.08 8.25
CA GLN A 11 1.80 -0.99 9.14
C GLN A 11 1.88 -2.43 8.64
N PHE A 12 1.70 -2.64 7.33
CA PHE A 12 1.78 -3.97 6.72
C PHE A 12 3.17 -4.59 6.90
N ILE A 13 4.24 -3.85 6.59
CA ILE A 13 5.62 -4.26 6.85
C ILE A 13 5.82 -4.61 8.32
N GLY A 14 5.28 -3.78 9.23
CA GLY A 14 5.34 -4.03 10.67
C GLY A 14 4.67 -5.35 11.07
N GLU A 15 3.52 -5.69 10.48
CA GLU A 15 2.84 -6.95 10.73
C GLU A 15 3.58 -8.15 10.12
N VAL A 16 4.08 -8.05 8.89
CA VAL A 16 4.90 -9.11 8.26
C VAL A 16 6.16 -9.39 9.09
N ALA A 17 6.84 -8.34 9.57
CA ALA A 17 8.03 -8.47 10.41
C ALA A 17 7.74 -9.23 11.71
N LYS A 18 6.58 -8.97 12.35
CA LYS A 18 6.16 -9.68 13.57
C LYS A 18 5.90 -11.17 13.34
N MET A 19 5.49 -11.56 12.13
CA MET A 19 5.21 -12.96 11.80
C MET A 19 6.47 -13.80 11.65
N ARG A 20 7.64 -13.17 11.45
CA ARG A 20 8.94 -13.85 11.26
C ARG A 20 8.92 -14.91 10.14
N ILE A 21 8.09 -14.69 9.12
CA ILE A 21 7.94 -15.58 7.95
C ILE A 21 9.09 -15.42 6.96
N LEU A 22 9.63 -14.20 6.86
CA LEU A 22 10.77 -13.89 6.01
C LEU A 22 12.06 -14.05 6.82
N HIS A 23 13.10 -14.59 6.19
CA HIS A 23 14.43 -14.75 6.81
C HIS A 23 15.07 -13.42 7.20
N HIS A 24 14.72 -12.35 6.50
CA HIS A 24 15.16 -10.99 6.76
C HIS A 24 13.96 -10.10 7.12
N ARG A 25 14.25 -8.96 7.75
CA ARG A 25 13.21 -7.96 8.02
C ARG A 25 12.69 -7.42 6.68
N PRO A 26 11.35 -7.39 6.46
CA PRO A 26 10.79 -6.81 5.24
C PRO A 26 11.14 -5.33 5.12
N THR A 27 11.56 -4.92 3.92
CA THR A 27 11.83 -3.53 3.55
C THR A 27 10.81 -3.02 2.53
N PRO A 28 10.70 -1.69 2.32
CA PRO A 28 9.98 -1.12 1.19
C PRO A 28 10.31 -1.81 -0.15
N ASP A 29 11.59 -2.02 -0.45
CA ASP A 29 12.05 -2.66 -1.69
C ASP A 29 11.59 -4.13 -1.78
N THR A 30 11.54 -4.83 -0.64
CA THR A 30 10.97 -6.19 -0.58
C THR A 30 9.50 -6.17 -1.00
N MET A 31 8.72 -5.18 -0.53
CA MET A 31 7.31 -5.08 -0.88
C MET A 31 7.13 -4.69 -2.35
N GLU A 32 7.93 -3.74 -2.86
CA GLU A 32 7.92 -3.36 -4.27
C GLU A 32 8.21 -4.57 -5.17
N TYR A 33 9.21 -5.38 -4.81
CA TYR A 33 9.54 -6.62 -5.50
C TYR A 33 8.35 -7.59 -5.53
N LEU A 34 7.74 -7.86 -4.37
CA LEU A 34 6.59 -8.77 -4.27
C LEU A 34 5.39 -8.27 -5.08
N GLU A 35 5.23 -6.95 -5.21
CA GLU A 35 4.22 -6.35 -6.08
C GLU A 35 4.51 -6.51 -7.56
N ARG A 36 5.78 -6.34 -7.95
CA ARG A 36 6.24 -6.54 -9.33
C ARG A 36 5.95 -7.97 -9.80
N GLU A 37 6.23 -8.95 -8.94
CA GLU A 37 5.96 -10.37 -9.18
C GLU A 37 4.49 -10.76 -8.96
N ARG A 38 3.60 -9.81 -8.62
CA ARG A 38 2.17 -10.03 -8.35
C ARG A 38 1.86 -11.02 -7.21
N ILE A 39 2.85 -11.32 -6.37
CA ILE A 39 2.66 -12.11 -5.14
C ILE A 39 1.89 -11.28 -4.11
N LEU A 40 2.21 -9.99 -4.05
CA LEU A 40 1.51 -8.99 -3.26
C LEU A 40 0.74 -8.06 -4.21
N ILE A 41 -0.52 -7.75 -3.90
CA ILE A 41 -1.30 -6.83 -4.73
C ILE A 41 -1.96 -5.82 -3.80
N PRO A 42 -1.57 -4.53 -3.83
CA PRO A 42 -2.21 -3.56 -2.99
C PRO A 42 -3.70 -3.50 -3.30
N ARG A 43 -4.50 -3.40 -2.23
CA ARG A 43 -5.95 -3.22 -2.35
C ARG A 43 -6.25 -1.92 -3.07
N LEU A 44 -5.52 -0.87 -2.71
CA LEU A 44 -5.74 0.48 -3.17
C LEU A 44 -4.47 1.32 -3.03
N ARG A 45 -4.28 2.29 -3.91
CA ARG A 45 -3.30 3.38 -3.75
C ARG A 45 -4.01 4.72 -3.81
N LEU A 46 -3.68 5.62 -2.91
CA LEU A 46 -4.02 7.03 -3.04
C LEU A 46 -2.85 7.73 -3.71
N ARG A 47 -3.11 8.31 -4.88
CA ARG A 47 -2.13 9.11 -5.60
C ARG A 47 -2.77 10.45 -5.94
N TYR A 48 -2.20 11.51 -5.38
CA TYR A 48 -2.56 12.87 -5.74
C TYR A 48 -1.77 13.30 -7.00
N PRO A 49 -2.33 14.21 -7.82
CA PRO A 49 -1.58 14.88 -8.87
C PRO A 49 -0.32 15.56 -8.34
N ASP A 50 0.72 15.60 -9.16
CA ASP A 50 2.01 16.20 -8.81
C ASP A 50 1.87 17.67 -8.39
N GLU A 51 0.91 18.41 -8.97
CA GLU A 51 0.60 19.80 -8.63
C GLU A 51 0.10 19.97 -7.20
N ILE A 52 -0.69 19.00 -6.70
CA ILE A 52 -1.18 18.96 -5.31
C ILE A 52 -0.02 18.64 -4.37
N GLU A 53 0.81 17.65 -4.73
CA GLU A 53 1.97 17.25 -3.93
C GLU A 53 3.01 18.37 -3.78
N ARG A 54 3.26 19.12 -4.85
CA ARG A 54 4.11 20.32 -4.83
C ARG A 54 3.51 21.42 -3.97
N ARG A 55 2.19 21.61 -4.02
CA ARG A 55 1.54 22.62 -3.19
C ARG A 55 1.65 22.28 -1.71
N TRP A 56 1.36 21.05 -1.29
CA TRP A 56 1.59 20.64 0.11
C TRP A 56 3.05 20.79 0.53
N PHE A 57 4.00 20.46 -0.35
CA PHE A 57 5.42 20.65 -0.05
C PHE A 57 5.77 22.13 0.20
N ASN A 58 5.17 23.06 -0.54
CA ASN A 58 5.31 24.50 -0.29
C ASN A 58 4.71 24.92 1.07
N ASP A 59 3.52 24.41 1.38
CA ASP A 59 2.76 24.77 2.58
C ASP A 59 3.40 24.24 3.87
N GLU A 60 4.11 23.11 3.80
CA GLU A 60 4.90 22.54 4.90
C GLU A 60 6.14 23.40 5.26
N ARG A 61 6.35 24.53 4.56
CA ARG A 61 7.37 25.56 4.83
C ARG A 61 8.76 24.98 5.13
N TYR A 62 9.20 24.03 4.31
CA TYR A 62 10.58 23.52 4.41
C TYR A 62 11.64 24.63 4.24
N GLY A 63 11.25 25.83 3.79
CA GLY A 63 12.13 26.96 3.46
C GLY A 63 12.48 27.05 1.97
N TRP A 64 11.70 26.43 1.09
CA TRP A 64 12.02 26.20 -0.33
C TRP A 64 10.77 26.45 -1.17
N GLU A 65 10.95 27.03 -2.35
CA GLU A 65 9.87 27.12 -3.34
C GLU A 65 9.94 25.92 -4.28
N PRO A 66 8.86 25.13 -4.43
CA PRO A 66 8.90 23.99 -5.31
C PRO A 66 8.93 24.39 -6.78
N VAL A 67 9.67 23.62 -7.57
CA VAL A 67 9.73 23.76 -9.03
C VAL A 67 8.49 23.13 -9.68
N GLY A 68 7.90 23.84 -10.63
CA GLY A 68 6.77 23.38 -11.44
C GLY A 68 5.43 24.00 -11.04
N THR A 69 4.37 23.58 -11.73
CA THR A 69 3.00 24.03 -11.49
C THR A 69 2.49 23.54 -10.14
N ARG A 70 1.79 24.42 -9.43
CA ARG A 70 1.10 24.13 -8.16
C ARG A 70 -0.39 24.12 -8.40
N GLU A 71 -1.12 23.32 -7.62
CA GLU A 71 -2.57 23.26 -7.74
C GLU A 71 -3.20 24.60 -7.33
N PRO A 72 -3.98 25.27 -8.20
CA PRO A 72 -4.71 26.47 -7.80
C PRO A 72 -5.79 26.15 -6.78
N ASP A 73 -6.33 27.17 -6.12
CA ASP A 73 -7.55 27.01 -5.34
C ASP A 73 -8.71 26.60 -6.25
N GLY A 74 -9.38 25.51 -5.89
CA GLY A 74 -10.46 24.95 -6.68
C GLY A 74 -10.96 23.62 -6.15
N GLU A 75 -11.97 23.06 -6.83
CA GLU A 75 -12.65 21.84 -6.39
C GLU A 75 -11.69 20.66 -6.19
N ARG A 76 -10.71 20.49 -7.09
CA ARG A 76 -9.72 19.41 -7.00
C ARG A 76 -8.82 19.56 -5.77
N TRP A 77 -8.39 20.78 -5.46
CA TRP A 77 -7.62 21.07 -4.25
C TRP A 77 -8.44 20.77 -2.98
N HIS A 78 -9.67 21.28 -2.90
CA HIS A 78 -10.54 21.05 -1.76
C HIS A 78 -10.84 19.57 -1.55
N ALA A 79 -11.09 18.82 -2.64
CA ALA A 79 -11.30 17.38 -2.58
C ALA A 79 -10.07 16.63 -2.07
N ALA A 80 -8.85 17.06 -2.42
CA ALA A 80 -7.62 16.46 -1.93
C ALA A 80 -7.43 16.70 -0.43
N CYS A 81 -7.61 17.94 0.03
CA CYS A 81 -7.55 18.30 1.45
C CYS A 81 -8.61 17.54 2.27
N ALA A 82 -9.85 17.48 1.80
CA ALA A 82 -10.94 16.79 2.48
C ALA A 82 -10.70 15.28 2.59
N LEU A 83 -10.14 14.65 1.53
CA LEU A 83 -9.76 13.24 1.57
C LEU A 83 -8.64 12.99 2.58
N GLU A 84 -7.62 13.85 2.60
CA GLU A 84 -6.48 13.72 3.49
C GLU A 84 -6.89 13.90 4.97
N GLU A 85 -7.74 14.88 5.26
CA GLU A 85 -8.34 15.06 6.59
C GLU A 85 -9.18 13.85 7.00
N ALA A 86 -10.04 13.35 6.10
CA ALA A 86 -10.85 12.15 6.37
C ALA A 86 -9.97 10.92 6.65
N ARG A 87 -8.86 10.77 5.93
CA ARG A 87 -7.88 9.69 6.11
C ARG A 87 -7.18 9.80 7.47
N GLN A 88 -6.71 10.97 7.85
CA GLN A 88 -6.05 11.21 9.14
C GLN A 88 -7.02 10.96 10.30
N ASN A 89 -8.26 11.44 10.19
CA ASN A 89 -9.31 11.19 11.17
C ASN A 89 -9.65 9.70 11.30
N ALA A 90 -9.74 8.97 10.18
CA ALA A 90 -9.95 7.53 10.21
C ALA A 90 -8.79 6.80 10.91
N ASN A 91 -7.54 7.20 10.66
CA ASN A 91 -6.37 6.65 11.32
C ASN A 91 -6.36 6.90 12.83
N LEU A 92 -6.75 8.11 13.28
CA LEU A 92 -6.88 8.43 14.70
C LEU A 92 -7.98 7.59 15.39
N ARG A 93 -9.14 7.45 14.74
CA ARG A 93 -10.25 6.62 15.27
C ARG A 93 -9.86 5.16 15.39
N ARG A 94 -9.13 4.61 14.41
CA ARG A 94 -8.62 3.23 14.42
C ARG A 94 -7.66 2.92 15.56
N GLN A 95 -6.99 3.92 16.12
CA GLN A 95 -6.16 3.70 17.31
C GLN A 95 -7.00 3.52 18.58
N ARG A 96 -8.27 3.91 18.56
CA ARG A 96 -9.16 3.99 19.73
C ARG A 96 -10.34 3.01 19.68
N ALA A 97 -10.65 2.41 18.54
CA ALA A 97 -11.85 1.61 18.33
C ALA A 97 -11.61 0.42 17.38
N ASP A 98 -12.52 -0.55 17.40
CA ASP A 98 -12.47 -1.74 16.54
C ASP A 98 -12.55 -1.33 15.05
N PRO A 99 -11.62 -1.78 14.18
CA PRO A 99 -11.66 -1.53 12.73
C PRO A 99 -12.93 -2.01 12.03
N LEU A 100 -13.72 -2.88 12.68
CA LEU A 100 -14.97 -3.43 12.17
C LEU A 100 -16.17 -2.50 12.40
N ASP A 101 -16.12 -1.65 13.43
CA ASP A 101 -17.24 -0.81 13.84
C ASP A 101 -17.29 0.55 13.13
N HIS A 102 -16.26 0.88 12.34
CA HIS A 102 -16.15 2.19 11.70
C HIS A 102 -15.89 2.08 10.20
N PRO A 103 -16.77 2.68 9.36
CA PRO A 103 -16.55 2.72 7.92
C PRO A 103 -15.31 3.57 7.60
N HIS A 104 -14.45 3.05 6.73
CA HIS A 104 -13.31 3.78 6.22
C HIS A 104 -13.78 4.73 5.11
N PRO A 105 -13.23 5.96 4.97
CA PRO A 105 -13.59 6.88 3.88
C PRO A 105 -13.36 6.29 2.48
N LEU A 106 -12.55 5.24 2.38
CA LEU A 106 -12.26 4.54 1.11
C LEU A 106 -13.15 3.31 0.85
N ASP A 107 -14.07 2.96 1.76
CA ASP A 107 -15.06 1.91 1.50
C ASP A 107 -16.07 2.38 0.44
N HIS A 108 -16.56 3.61 0.61
CA HIS A 108 -17.48 4.29 -0.31
C HIS A 108 -17.00 5.73 -0.54
N PRO A 109 -15.92 5.93 -1.34
CA PRO A 109 -15.34 7.24 -1.52
C PRO A 109 -16.32 8.18 -2.22
N ASN A 110 -16.38 9.42 -1.73
CA ASN A 110 -17.10 10.52 -2.38
C ASN A 110 -16.69 10.62 -3.85
N ARG A 111 -17.61 11.05 -4.70
CA ARG A 111 -17.40 11.11 -6.16
C ARG A 111 -16.13 11.91 -6.51
N GLU A 112 -15.90 13.01 -5.83
CA GLU A 112 -14.73 13.88 -5.99
C GLU A 112 -13.41 13.21 -5.58
N TRP A 113 -13.42 12.29 -4.61
CA TRP A 113 -12.20 11.60 -4.15
C TRP A 113 -11.75 10.48 -5.09
N ARG A 114 -12.67 9.94 -5.90
CA ARG A 114 -12.39 8.80 -6.80
C ARG A 114 -11.27 9.08 -7.79
N GLN A 115 -11.03 10.35 -8.13
CA GLN A 115 -9.94 10.74 -9.02
C GLN A 115 -8.54 10.46 -8.44
N PHE A 116 -8.41 10.40 -7.11
CA PHE A 116 -7.15 10.11 -6.40
C PHE A 116 -6.97 8.62 -6.11
N VAL A 117 -8.04 7.82 -6.28
CA VAL A 117 -8.07 6.40 -5.92
C VAL A 117 -7.64 5.54 -7.10
N GLN A 118 -6.60 4.74 -6.90
CA GLN A 118 -6.12 3.76 -7.86
C GLN A 118 -6.35 2.34 -7.33
N TYR A 119 -6.70 1.42 -8.24
CA TYR A 119 -6.92 0.00 -7.94
C TYR A 119 -5.85 -0.85 -8.64
N PRO A 120 -4.72 -1.17 -7.98
CA PRO A 120 -3.58 -1.86 -8.60
C PRO A 120 -3.91 -3.24 -9.18
N LYS A 121 -4.90 -3.97 -8.64
CA LYS A 121 -5.39 -5.25 -9.18
C LYS A 121 -5.75 -5.17 -10.68
N ARG A 122 -6.17 -4.00 -11.17
CA ARG A 122 -6.61 -3.77 -12.57
C ARG A 122 -5.57 -3.08 -13.46
N ARG A 123 -4.38 -2.80 -12.94
CA ARG A 123 -3.35 -2.01 -13.64
C ARG A 123 -2.06 -2.82 -13.81
N LYS A 124 -1.21 -2.43 -14.77
CA LYS A 124 0.16 -2.93 -14.86
C LYS A 124 0.96 -2.44 -13.64
N PHE A 125 1.94 -3.23 -13.21
CA PHE A 125 2.87 -2.80 -12.18
C PHE A 125 3.67 -1.58 -12.66
N VAL A 126 3.94 -0.67 -11.74
CA VAL A 126 4.76 0.52 -11.95
C VAL A 126 5.68 0.64 -10.76
N THR A 127 6.97 0.88 -11.03
CA THR A 127 7.99 1.04 -10.00
C THR A 127 7.68 2.22 -9.09
N TRP A 128 8.09 2.14 -7.83
CA TRP A 128 7.77 3.14 -6.83
C TRP A 128 8.51 4.46 -7.09
N ASN A 129 9.65 4.39 -7.78
CA ASN A 129 10.33 5.57 -8.31
C ASN A 129 9.44 6.44 -9.21
N HIS A 130 8.47 5.85 -9.91
CA HIS A 130 7.54 6.61 -10.74
C HIS A 130 6.56 7.49 -9.94
N PHE A 131 6.38 7.22 -8.64
CA PHE A 131 5.52 8.05 -7.80
C PHE A 131 6.24 9.28 -7.28
N LYS A 132 7.58 9.28 -7.25
CA LYS A 132 8.37 10.42 -6.76
C LYS A 132 8.02 11.68 -7.53
N VAL A 133 7.65 12.73 -6.81
CA VAL A 133 7.33 14.03 -7.41
C VAL A 133 8.56 14.92 -7.33
N ARG A 134 8.99 15.43 -8.46
CA ARG A 134 10.07 16.44 -8.50
C ARG A 134 9.57 17.71 -7.81
N VAL A 135 10.30 18.15 -6.79
CA VAL A 135 9.98 19.35 -6.01
C VAL A 135 11.04 20.43 -6.09
N GLY A 136 12.25 20.16 -6.59
CA GLY A 136 13.26 21.21 -6.72
C GLY A 136 14.56 20.77 -7.37
N GLU A 137 15.52 21.69 -7.42
CA GLU A 137 16.93 21.43 -7.71
C GLU A 137 17.79 22.14 -6.67
N GLN A 138 18.88 21.52 -6.22
CA GLN A 138 19.88 22.13 -5.34
C GLN A 138 21.27 21.78 -5.84
N ASN A 139 22.12 22.78 -6.05
CA ASN A 139 23.52 22.59 -6.49
C ASN A 139 23.65 21.73 -7.77
N GLY A 140 22.63 21.73 -8.64
CA GLY A 140 22.57 20.90 -9.85
C GLY A 140 21.86 19.56 -9.67
N ASP A 141 21.55 19.13 -8.44
CA ASP A 141 20.87 17.87 -8.17
C ASP A 141 19.34 18.05 -8.05
N VAL A 142 18.60 17.23 -8.79
CA VAL A 142 17.13 17.21 -8.74
C VAL A 142 16.65 16.59 -7.42
N ARG A 143 15.85 17.34 -6.66
CA ARG A 143 15.19 16.85 -5.45
C ARG A 143 13.79 16.32 -5.74
N PHE A 144 13.52 15.16 -5.16
CA PHE A 144 12.24 14.48 -5.25
C PHE A 144 11.60 14.35 -3.87
N LYS A 145 10.30 14.62 -3.78
CA LYS A 145 9.46 14.21 -2.66
C LYS A 145 9.17 12.72 -2.84
N ALA A 146 9.70 11.91 -1.92
CA ALA A 146 9.30 10.52 -1.75
C ALA A 146 7.99 10.45 -0.94
N ASP A 147 7.31 9.30 -0.93
CA ASP A 147 6.06 9.07 -0.17
C ASP A 147 4.81 9.85 -0.63
N THR A 148 4.76 10.23 -1.91
CA THR A 148 3.62 10.89 -2.59
C THR A 148 2.46 9.93 -2.93
N VAL A 149 2.59 8.65 -2.56
CA VAL A 149 1.57 7.63 -2.75
C VAL A 149 1.34 6.89 -1.43
N VAL A 150 0.08 6.80 -1.02
CA VAL A 150 -0.31 6.00 0.13
C VAL A 150 -0.79 4.65 -0.36
N THR A 151 -0.04 3.60 -0.05
CA THR A 151 -0.35 2.22 -0.46
C THR A 151 -1.04 1.46 0.66
N TYR A 152 -2.20 0.87 0.35
CA TYR A 152 -2.98 0.05 1.26
C TYR A 152 -2.98 -1.41 0.86
N TYR A 153 -2.64 -2.28 1.80
CA TYR A 153 -2.81 -3.73 1.70
C TYR A 153 -3.95 -4.18 2.60
N SER A 154 -4.44 -5.39 2.35
CA SER A 154 -5.44 -6.02 3.21
C SER A 154 -4.79 -7.06 4.10
N SER A 155 -5.27 -7.20 5.33
CA SER A 155 -4.77 -8.20 6.28
C SER A 155 -4.93 -9.64 5.78
N TRP A 156 -5.85 -9.95 4.85
CA TRP A 156 -5.93 -11.31 4.29
C TRP A 156 -4.66 -11.69 3.52
N GLN A 157 -3.94 -10.73 2.95
CA GLN A 157 -2.66 -11.00 2.28
C GLN A 157 -1.60 -11.46 3.30
N LEU A 158 -1.69 -11.03 4.56
CA LEU A 158 -0.83 -11.55 5.63
C LEU A 158 -1.14 -13.02 5.94
N LEU A 159 -2.42 -13.40 5.91
CA LEU A 159 -2.84 -14.80 6.08
C LEU A 159 -2.30 -15.67 4.95
N LEU A 160 -2.25 -15.14 3.72
CA LEU A 160 -1.65 -15.83 2.60
C LEU A 160 -0.15 -16.11 2.84
N PHE A 161 0.61 -15.13 3.35
CA PHE A 161 2.01 -15.35 3.72
C PHE A 161 2.17 -16.44 4.79
N LEU A 162 1.32 -16.43 5.82
CA LEU A 162 1.33 -17.45 6.88
C LEU A 162 1.04 -18.84 6.32
N GLU A 163 0.06 -18.96 5.43
CA GLU A 163 -0.31 -20.24 4.83
C GLU A 163 0.81 -20.78 3.92
N CYS A 164 1.37 -19.94 3.04
CA CYS A 164 2.51 -20.34 2.20
C CYS A 164 3.69 -20.81 3.05
N HIS A 165 4.00 -20.10 4.14
CA HIS A 165 5.04 -20.50 5.07
C HIS A 165 4.76 -21.86 5.74
N ARG A 166 3.53 -22.09 6.22
CA ARG A 166 3.14 -23.37 6.85
C ARG A 166 3.17 -24.54 5.88
N MET A 167 2.92 -24.29 4.60
CA MET A 167 3.04 -25.28 3.53
C MET A 167 4.49 -25.62 3.16
N GLY A 168 5.49 -25.01 3.81
CA GLY A 168 6.89 -25.20 3.47
C GLY A 168 7.28 -24.58 2.12
N VAL A 169 6.46 -23.64 1.61
CA VAL A 169 6.80 -22.87 0.41
C VAL A 169 7.87 -21.86 0.80
N HIS A 170 9.12 -22.22 0.53
CA HIS A 170 10.25 -21.31 0.67
C HIS A 170 10.36 -20.46 -0.59
N PHE A 171 10.47 -19.15 -0.42
CA PHE A 171 10.85 -18.26 -1.51
C PHE A 171 12.36 -18.40 -1.73
N THR A 172 12.77 -19.27 -2.64
CA THR A 172 14.18 -19.48 -3.00
C THR A 172 14.56 -18.63 -4.21
N GLY A 173 15.65 -17.87 -4.09
CA GLY A 173 16.37 -17.23 -5.20
C GLY A 173 17.78 -17.80 -5.30
N ASN A 174 18.40 -17.77 -6.48
CA ASN A 174 19.79 -18.20 -6.65
C ASN A 174 20.73 -17.18 -5.96
N THR A 175 21.62 -17.66 -5.08
CA THR A 175 22.55 -16.86 -4.26
C THR A 175 23.96 -16.72 -4.86
N ASP A 176 24.21 -17.25 -6.05
CA ASP A 176 25.52 -17.11 -6.70
C ASP A 176 25.83 -15.63 -6.99
N GLY A 177 26.88 -15.11 -6.36
CA GLY A 177 27.34 -13.73 -6.52
C GLY A 177 26.67 -12.70 -5.60
N TRP A 178 25.85 -13.10 -4.63
CA TRP A 178 25.26 -12.17 -3.67
C TRP A 178 26.26 -11.76 -2.58
N ASN A 179 26.67 -10.48 -2.57
CA ASN A 179 27.41 -9.90 -1.47
C ASN A 179 26.46 -9.55 -0.32
N TRP A 180 26.21 -10.53 0.56
CA TRP A 180 25.31 -10.40 1.71
C TRP A 180 25.74 -9.32 2.73
N ILE A 181 26.97 -8.81 2.63
CA ILE A 181 27.51 -7.74 3.47
C ILE A 181 26.97 -6.37 3.03
N GLU A 182 26.69 -6.18 1.74
CA GLU A 182 26.33 -4.89 1.16
C GLU A 182 24.80 -4.69 1.00
N ALA A 183 24.00 -5.73 1.27
CA ALA A 183 22.54 -5.71 1.20
C ALA A 183 21.93 -5.28 -0.15
N GLU A 184 22.72 -5.24 -1.22
CA GLU A 184 22.22 -4.97 -2.57
C GLU A 184 21.61 -6.21 -3.21
N VAL A 185 20.45 -6.02 -3.86
CA VAL A 185 19.71 -7.04 -4.61
C VAL A 185 19.96 -6.79 -6.11
N PRO A 186 20.76 -7.62 -6.81
CA PRO A 186 21.07 -7.40 -8.22
C PRO A 186 19.86 -7.31 -9.16
N GLU A 187 19.94 -6.44 -10.17
CA GLU A 187 18.85 -6.14 -11.12
C GLU A 187 18.36 -7.35 -11.95
N HIS A 188 19.19 -8.37 -12.14
CA HIS A 188 18.89 -9.57 -12.93
C HIS A 188 18.22 -10.70 -12.14
N TRP A 189 17.79 -10.42 -10.90
CA TRP A 189 17.01 -11.35 -10.10
C TRP A 189 15.77 -11.85 -10.83
N ARG A 190 15.65 -13.17 -10.95
CA ARG A 190 14.40 -13.84 -11.35
C ARG A 190 13.94 -14.69 -10.18
N ALA A 191 12.87 -14.30 -9.49
CA ALA A 191 12.12 -15.25 -8.68
C ALA A 191 11.48 -16.26 -9.63
N SER A 192 11.87 -17.51 -9.54
CA SER A 192 11.03 -18.59 -10.01
C SER A 192 10.27 -19.13 -8.82
N THR A 193 8.98 -18.84 -8.74
CA THR A 193 8.08 -19.50 -7.80
C THR A 193 7.42 -20.65 -8.53
N SER A 194 7.95 -21.87 -8.33
CA SER A 194 7.26 -23.09 -8.71
C SER A 194 6.15 -23.32 -7.69
N PHE A 195 4.98 -22.75 -7.94
CA PHE A 195 3.76 -23.23 -7.32
C PHE A 195 3.41 -24.56 -8.00
N GLU A 196 3.55 -25.70 -7.30
CA GLU A 196 2.64 -26.80 -7.62
C GLU A 196 1.21 -26.24 -7.51
N PRO A 197 0.28 -26.56 -8.42
CA PRO A 197 -1.03 -25.92 -8.47
C PRO A 197 -1.75 -26.13 -7.13
N ILE A 198 -1.68 -25.12 -6.26
CA ILE A 198 -2.19 -25.18 -4.90
C ILE A 198 -3.71 -25.22 -5.01
N ARG A 199 -4.27 -26.43 -4.97
CA ARG A 199 -5.73 -26.67 -4.90
C ARG A 199 -6.39 -25.88 -3.73
N ALA A 200 -5.62 -25.49 -2.71
CA ALA A 200 -6.09 -24.66 -1.60
C ALA A 200 -6.27 -23.15 -1.95
N LEU A 201 -5.49 -22.58 -2.87
CA LEU A 201 -5.62 -21.16 -3.25
C LEU A 201 -6.91 -20.87 -4.04
N ARG A 202 -7.38 -21.84 -4.84
CA ARG A 202 -8.70 -21.74 -5.50
C ARG A 202 -9.86 -21.64 -4.50
N LYS A 203 -9.74 -22.30 -3.35
CA LYS A 203 -10.73 -22.20 -2.26
C LYS A 203 -10.58 -20.91 -1.45
N PHE A 204 -9.38 -20.33 -1.36
CA PHE A 204 -9.15 -19.07 -0.65
C PHE A 204 -9.84 -17.86 -1.31
N ALA A 205 -9.97 -17.86 -2.64
CA ALA A 205 -10.78 -16.85 -3.33
C ALA A 205 -12.27 -16.90 -2.93
N GLU A 206 -12.80 -18.07 -2.56
CA GLU A 206 -14.17 -18.22 -2.04
C GLU A 206 -14.33 -17.53 -0.67
N PHE A 207 -13.22 -17.44 0.09
CA PHE A 207 -13.15 -16.72 1.36
C PHE A 207 -12.78 -15.24 1.20
N GLU A 208 -12.40 -14.74 0.01
CA GLU A 208 -12.10 -13.30 -0.22
C GLU A 208 -13.29 -12.45 0.22
N ARG A 209 -14.52 -12.84 -0.18
CA ARG A 209 -15.75 -12.18 0.27
C ARG A 209 -16.00 -12.32 1.77
N GLN A 210 -15.65 -13.44 2.41
CA GLN A 210 -15.93 -13.66 3.83
C GLN A 210 -14.89 -12.98 4.72
N LEU A 211 -13.64 -12.94 4.31
CA LEU A 211 -12.54 -12.20 4.95
C LEU A 211 -12.69 -10.69 4.72
N ASP A 212 -13.16 -10.27 3.55
CA ASP A 212 -13.61 -8.89 3.32
C ASP A 212 -14.93 -8.60 4.09
N ALA A 213 -15.81 -9.58 4.29
CA ALA A 213 -17.08 -9.43 5.01
C ALA A 213 -17.01 -9.55 6.53
N VAL A 214 -15.96 -10.11 7.12
CA VAL A 214 -15.65 -9.85 8.54
C VAL A 214 -15.51 -8.34 8.75
N GLY A 215 -15.08 -7.60 7.72
CA GLY A 215 -15.14 -6.13 7.63
C GLY A 215 -16.47 -5.50 7.20
N ASN A 216 -17.54 -6.27 6.94
CA ASN A 216 -18.79 -5.79 6.32
C ASN A 216 -20.07 -6.29 7.04
N ARG A 217 -19.96 -7.18 8.04
CA ARG A 217 -21.08 -7.67 8.85
C ARG A 217 -21.45 -6.75 10.03
N GLY A 218 -21.51 -5.44 9.76
CA GLY A 218 -22.18 -4.47 10.63
C GLY A 218 -23.56 -4.03 10.13
N VAL A 219 -23.95 -4.36 8.88
CA VAL A 219 -25.13 -3.71 8.24
C VAL A 219 -26.30 -4.66 7.91
N GLN A 220 -26.26 -5.95 8.31
CA GLN A 220 -27.38 -6.87 8.06
C GLN A 220 -27.84 -7.66 9.30
N ALA A 221 -27.81 -7.04 10.48
CA ALA A 221 -28.51 -7.56 11.66
C ALA A 221 -29.64 -6.64 12.18
N ALA A 222 -30.03 -5.60 11.42
CA ALA A 222 -31.05 -4.64 11.83
C ALA A 222 -32.29 -4.56 10.88
N LEU A 223 -32.52 -5.57 10.04
CA LEU A 223 -33.73 -5.64 9.19
C LEU A 223 -34.41 -7.01 9.22
N SER A 224 -34.33 -7.69 10.36
CA SER A 224 -35.16 -8.87 10.63
C SER A 224 -35.50 -8.93 12.12
N ARG A 225 -36.31 -7.96 12.56
CA ARG A 225 -37.31 -8.07 13.62
C ARG A 225 -38.18 -6.82 13.61
#